data_AF-X1MPE7-F1
#
_entry.id   AF-X1MPE7-F1
#
_cell.length_a   1.000
_cell.length_b   1.000
_cell.length_c   1.000
_cell.angle_alpha   90.00
_cell.angle_beta   90.00
_cell.angle_gamma   90.00
#
_symmetry.space_group_name_H-M   'P 1'
#
loop_
_entity.id
_entity.type
_entity.pdbx_description
1 polymer ?
#
loop_
_entity_poly.entity_id
_entity_poly.type
_entity_poly.pdbx_seq_one_letter_code
_entity_poly.pdbx_strand_id
1 'polypeptide(L)' 'MLISEQKPLEEILSYLDGERNIFLIGCKGCAEGCESGGEKQVLEMKHALEGQSKS' A
#
# COMPACT_ATOMS: atom_id res chain seq x y z
N MET A 1 -16.88 6.86 14.67
CA MET A 1 -16.58 6.55 13.26
C MET A 1 -15.31 5.73 13.25
N LEU A 2 -15.29 4.57 12.60
CA LEU A 2 -14.10 3.72 12.49
C LEU A 2 -13.35 4.19 11.24
N ILE A 3 -12.13 4.71 11.41
CA ILE A 3 -11.31 5.27 10.32
C ILE A 3 -10.13 4.34 10.12
N SER A 4 -9.90 3.98 8.87
CA SER A 4 -8.72 3.23 8.45
C SER A 4 -7.69 4.21 7.92
N GLU A 5 -6.45 4.11 8.38
CA GLU A 5 -5.34 4.95 7.93
C GLU A 5 -4.22 4.07 7.39
N GLN A 6 -3.50 4.60 6.39
CA GLN A 6 -2.34 3.90 5.86
C GLN A 6 -1.19 3.99 6.87
N LYS A 7 -0.52 2.86 7.10
CA LYS A 7 0.71 2.82 7.91
C LYS A 7 1.80 3.69 7.26
N PRO A 8 2.73 4.24 8.07
CA PRO A 8 3.92 4.89 7.53
C PRO A 8 4.62 3.98 6.52
N LEU A 9 5.09 4.57 5.42
CA LEU A 9 5.68 3.82 4.32
C LEU A 9 6.90 3.03 4.81
N GLU A 10 7.73 3.61 5.68
CA GLU A 10 8.91 2.98 6.25
C GLU A 10 8.56 1.70 7.03
N GLU A 11 7.45 1.71 7.76
CA GLU A 11 6.96 0.54 8.49
C GLU A 11 6.54 -0.56 7.51
N ILE A 12 5.80 -0.21 6.46
CA ILE A 12 5.37 -1.16 5.42
C ILE A 12 6.59 -1.78 4.73
N LEU A 13 7.60 -0.98 4.40
CA LEU A 13 8.83 -1.46 3.74
C LEU A 13 9.63 -2.39 4.63
N SER A 14 9.65 -2.14 5.95
CA SER A 14 10.29 -3.03 6.91
C SER A 14 9.64 -4.42 6.94
N TYR A 15 8.31 -4.49 6.75
CA TYR A 15 7.60 -5.78 6.65
C TYR A 15 7.88 -6.52 5.34
N LEU A 16 8.31 -5.81 4.31
CA LEU A 16 8.58 -6.34 2.98
C LEU A 16 10.08 -6.55 2.74
N ASP A 17 10.93 -6.40 3.76
CA ASP A 17 12.37 -6.59 3.59
C ASP A 17 12.69 -8.03 3.16
N GLY A 18 13.63 -8.18 2.22
CA GLY A 18 13.92 -9.46 1.57
C GLY A 18 12.93 -9.92 0.49
N GLU A 19 11.70 -9.39 0.46
CA GLU A 19 10.69 -9.74 -0.54
C GLU A 19 10.87 -8.97 -1.86
N ARG A 20 10.63 -9.67 -2.98
CA ARG A 20 10.84 -9.12 -4.34
C ARG A 20 9.61 -9.12 -5.24
N ASN A 21 8.67 -10.04 -4.99
CA ASN A 21 7.47 -10.21 -5.81
C ASN A 21 6.26 -9.89 -4.94
N ILE A 22 5.66 -8.72 -5.13
CA ILE A 22 4.60 -8.20 -4.27
C ILE A 22 3.32 -8.06 -5.09
N PHE A 23 2.25 -8.69 -4.63
CA PHE A 23 0.93 -8.52 -5.22
C PHE A 23 0.11 -7.50 -4.43
N LEU A 24 -0.28 -6.41 -5.07
CA LEU A 24 -1.09 -5.35 -4.47
C LEU A 24 -2.58 -5.57 -4.73
N ILE A 25 -3.39 -5.44 -3.68
CA ILE A 25 -4.85 -5.56 -3.75
C ILE A 25 -5.46 -4.32 -3.10
N GLY A 26 -6.38 -3.67 -3.81
CA GLY A 26 -7.20 -2.57 -3.30
C GLY A 26 -8.62 -3.01 -2.97
N CYS A 27 -9.30 -2.26 -2.10
CA CYS A 27 -10.68 -2.49 -1.72
C CYS A 27 -11.55 -1.27 -2.01
N LYS A 28 -12.58 -1.43 -2.85
CA LYS A 28 -13.56 -0.39 -3.22
C LYS A 28 -14.63 -0.10 -2.16
N GLY A 29 -14.35 -0.49 -0.92
CA GLY A 29 -15.23 -0.32 0.23
C GLY A 29 -14.71 0.75 1.18
N CYS A 30 -14.65 0.42 2.48
CA CYS A 30 -14.20 1.35 3.50
C CYS A 30 -12.76 1.84 3.30
N ALA A 31 -11.86 1.02 2.73
CA ALA A 31 -10.46 1.42 2.51
C ALA A 31 -10.30 2.50 1.44
N GLU A 32 -11.12 2.47 0.38
CA GLU A 32 -11.18 3.55 -0.62
C GLU A 32 -11.85 4.79 -0.03
N GLY A 33 -12.96 4.61 0.71
CA GLY A 33 -13.64 5.73 1.38
C GLY A 33 -12.79 6.45 2.42
N CYS A 34 -11.84 5.75 3.05
CA CYS A 34 -10.87 6.33 3.99
C CYS A 34 -9.52 6.66 3.34
N GLU A 35 -9.39 6.55 2.01
CA GLU A 35 -8.16 6.84 1.27
C GLU A 35 -6.93 6.06 1.77
N SER A 36 -7.13 4.86 2.33
CA SER A 36 -6.06 4.03 2.90
C SER A 36 -5.73 2.80 2.06
N GLY A 37 -6.54 2.46 1.05
CA GLY A 37 -6.37 1.23 0.26
C GLY A 37 -7.29 1.06 -0.94
N GLY A 38 -7.73 2.17 -1.56
CA GLY A 38 -8.46 2.15 -2.83
C GLY A 38 -7.54 2.04 -4.05
N GLU A 39 -8.09 2.22 -5.25
CA GLU A 39 -7.35 2.09 -6.51
C GLU A 39 -6.17 3.08 -6.60
N LYS A 40 -6.40 4.32 -6.17
CA LYS A 40 -5.37 5.36 -6.11
C LYS A 40 -4.21 4.96 -5.20
N GLN A 41 -4.50 4.47 -3.99
CA GLN A 41 -3.48 4.08 -3.01
C GLN A 41 -2.66 2.87 -3.49
N VAL A 42 -3.28 1.94 -4.22
CA VAL A 42 -2.56 0.82 -4.83
C VAL A 42 -1.56 1.31 -5.89
N LEU A 43 -1.95 2.27 -6.74
CA LEU A 43 -1.05 2.85 -7.73
C LEU A 43 0.11 3.61 -7.07
N GLU A 44 -0.18 4.39 -6.02
CA GLU A 44 0.85 5.09 -5.23
C GLU A 44 1.83 4.11 -4.58
N MET A 45 1.32 3.03 -3.97
CA MET A 45 2.16 1.98 -3.38
C MET A 45 3.02 1.28 -4.44
N LYS A 46 2.45 0.99 -5.61
CA LYS A 46 3.21 0.43 -6.74
C LYS A 46 4.42 1.31 -7.08
N HIS A 47 4.21 2.60 -7.28
CA HIS A 47 5.29 3.54 -7.60
C HIS A 47 6.36 3.61 -6.49
N ALA A 48 5.93 3.58 -5.22
CA ALA A 48 6.84 3.58 -4.08
C ALA A 48 7.71 2.32 -3.99
N LEU A 49 7.15 1.15 -4.34
CA LEU A 49 7.85 -0.14 -4.36
C LEU A 49 8.80 -0.27 -5.56
N GLU A 50 8.38 0.17 -6.74
CA GLU A 50 9.23 0.19 -7.95
C GLU A 50 10.47 1.07 -7.74
N GLY A 51 10.33 2.21 -7.05
CA GLY A 51 11.45 3.06 -6.64
C GLY A 51 12.48 2.39 -5.73
N GLN A 52 12.13 1.25 -5.13
CA GLN A 52 12.99 0.46 -4.25
C GLN A 52 13.43 -0.87 -4.86
N SER A 53 13.35 -1.00 -6.19
CA SER A 53 13.71 -2.22 -6.92
C SER A 53 12.89 -3.46 -6.53
N LYS A 54 11.64 -3.25 -6.06
CA LYS A 54 10.66 -4.32 -5.81
C LYS A 54 9.68 -4.39 -6.99
N SER A 55 9.19 -5.59 -7.34
CA SER A 55 8.30 -5.86 -8.48
C SER A 55 6.95 -6.40 -8.05
#